data_AF-A0A3P8NY96-F1
#
_entry.id   AF-A0A3P8NY96-F1
#
_cell.length_a   1.000
_cell.length_b   1.000
_cell.length_c   1.000
_cell.angle_alpha   90.00
_cell.angle_beta   90.00
_cell.angle_gamma   90.00
#
_symmetry.space_group_name_H-M   'P 1'
#
loop_
_entity.id
_entity.type
_entity.pdbx_description
1 polymer ?
#
loop_
_entity_poly.entity_id
_entity_poly.type
_entity_poly.pdbx_seq_one_letter_code
_entity_poly.pdbx_strand_id
1 'polypeptide(L)'
;MASLLGDRLFEISGQGPPPQKDFFQLVITKNEVILTSWRISLRLECRGLPPNQQKTSHQDFQNDKTLQYEVGAVFGQRILDYTAALCQGKFDYLERLPDDIMLRIMYCLELKDTALLAQTSRRFKTLFSSEKFWEQTVRNCTGFNRDIEDIASAMGWKSTFLTFFHNSNVCKTSAVVLVTISRPKRLQLTYSGLKACTYTCVRTSDTAVLPTSPETCTSKLQ
;
A
#
# COMPACT_ATOMS: atom_id res chain seq x y z
N MET A 1 13.02 2.17 13.43
CA MET A 1 11.72 2.56 12.83
C MET A 1 10.77 1.35 12.82
N ALA A 2 10.38 0.82 13.99
CA ALA A 2 9.77 -0.52 14.11
C ALA A 2 8.40 -0.54 14.84
N SER A 3 7.75 0.61 15.04
CA SER A 3 6.48 0.70 15.80
C SER A 3 5.22 0.43 14.98
N LEU A 4 5.32 0.34 13.65
CA LEU A 4 4.16 0.15 12.75
C LEU A 4 3.79 -1.33 12.54
N LEU A 5 4.73 -2.25 12.78
CA LEU A 5 4.48 -3.67 12.62
C LEU A 5 3.94 -4.24 13.93
N GLY A 6 2.71 -4.74 13.90
CA GLY A 6 2.17 -5.60 14.96
C GLY A 6 2.98 -6.89 15.08
N ASP A 7 2.88 -7.59 16.21
CA ASP A 7 3.68 -8.79 16.46
C ASP A 7 3.35 -9.95 15.50
N ARG A 8 2.09 -10.02 15.07
CA ARG A 8 1.61 -10.92 14.01
C ARG A 8 1.55 -10.14 12.71
N LEU A 9 2.29 -10.61 11.71
CA LEU A 9 2.33 -10.02 10.39
C LEU A 9 1.22 -10.58 9.51
N PHE A 10 1.07 -11.90 9.48
CA PHE A 10 0.10 -12.54 8.60
C PHE A 10 -0.49 -13.78 9.27
N GLU A 11 -1.74 -14.06 8.95
CA GLU A 11 -2.46 -15.22 9.49
C GLU A 11 -3.47 -15.72 8.46
N ILE A 12 -3.46 -17.03 8.25
CA ILE A 12 -4.42 -17.70 7.39
C ILE A 12 -4.70 -19.10 7.94
N SER A 13 -5.94 -19.56 7.77
CA SER A 13 -6.37 -20.91 8.12
C SER A 13 -6.98 -21.60 6.92
N GLY A 14 -6.78 -22.90 6.81
CA GLY A 14 -7.21 -23.68 5.64
C GLY A 14 -7.30 -25.17 5.94
N GLN A 15 -7.92 -25.89 5.01
CA GLN A 15 -8.01 -27.35 5.06
C GLN A 15 -7.02 -27.93 4.06
N GLY A 16 -6.28 -28.96 4.49
CA GLY A 16 -5.34 -29.66 3.64
C GLY A 16 -6.03 -30.39 2.49
N PRO A 17 -5.27 -30.75 1.43
CA PRO A 17 -5.81 -31.48 0.31
C PRO A 17 -6.35 -32.86 0.71
N PRO A 18 -7.30 -33.42 -0.06
CA PRO A 18 -7.68 -34.82 0.08
C PRO A 18 -6.45 -35.75 -0.04
N PRO A 19 -6.37 -36.84 0.72
CA PRO A 19 -7.45 -37.48 1.46
C PRO A 19 -7.57 -37.11 2.95
N GLN A 20 -6.52 -36.56 3.58
CA GLN A 20 -6.48 -36.32 5.03
C GLN A 20 -7.41 -35.21 5.48
N LYS A 21 -7.51 -34.11 4.71
CA LYS A 21 -8.40 -32.98 5.03
C LYS A 21 -8.21 -32.41 6.44
N ASP A 22 -6.99 -32.50 6.97
CA ASP A 22 -6.60 -31.92 8.26
C ASP A 22 -6.69 -30.40 8.22
N PHE A 23 -6.84 -29.77 9.38
CA PHE A 23 -6.94 -28.32 9.48
C PHE A 23 -5.58 -27.70 9.79
N PHE A 24 -5.26 -26.60 9.13
CA PHE A 24 -3.98 -25.91 9.26
C PHE A 24 -4.19 -24.44 9.53
N GLN A 25 -3.31 -23.87 10.35
CA GLN A 25 -3.21 -22.45 10.61
C GLN A 25 -1.75 -22.03 10.45
N LEU A 26 -1.52 -21.09 9.54
CA LEU A 26 -0.23 -20.47 9.32
C LEU A 26 -0.24 -19.08 9.97
N VAL A 27 0.71 -18.83 10.86
CA VAL A 27 0.91 -17.54 11.52
C VAL A 27 2.34 -17.10 11.30
N ILE A 28 2.52 -15.91 10.73
CA ILE A 28 3.83 -15.30 10.50
C ILE A 28 3.98 -14.16 11.48
N THR A 29 4.99 -14.23 12.33
CA THR A 29 5.37 -13.16 13.26
C THR A 29 6.58 -12.40 12.72
N LYS A 30 7.04 -11.39 13.45
CA LYS A 30 8.23 -10.60 13.09
C LYS A 30 9.50 -11.44 12.90
N ASN A 31 9.63 -12.54 13.64
CA ASN A 31 10.88 -13.33 13.69
C ASN A 31 10.68 -14.80 13.31
N GLU A 32 9.45 -15.31 13.45
CA GLU A 32 9.15 -16.74 13.36
C GLU A 32 7.97 -17.00 12.43
N VAL A 33 8.00 -18.16 11.78
CA VAL A 33 6.89 -18.77 11.06
C VAL A 33 6.36 -19.93 11.90
N ILE A 34 5.06 -19.92 12.15
CA ILE A 34 4.38 -20.92 12.98
C ILE A 34 3.34 -21.61 12.11
N LEU A 35 3.51 -22.90 11.87
CA LEU A 35 2.50 -23.75 11.26
C LEU A 35 1.91 -24.66 12.32
N THR A 36 0.61 -24.53 12.54
CA THR A 36 -0.13 -25.38 13.49
C THR A 36 -1.09 -26.26 12.70
N SER A 37 -1.06 -27.56 12.96
CA SER A 37 -1.93 -28.54 12.29
C SER A 37 -2.76 -29.34 13.30
N TRP A 38 -4.02 -29.55 12.94
CA TRP A 38 -4.99 -30.35 13.71
C TRP A 38 -5.42 -31.52 12.85
N ARG A 39 -5.13 -32.71 13.36
CA ARG A 39 -5.52 -33.94 12.71
C ARG A 39 -7.03 -34.19 12.91
N ILE A 40 -7.79 -34.22 11.82
CA ILE A 40 -9.23 -34.47 11.85
C ILE A 40 -9.46 -35.95 11.56
N SER A 41 -9.79 -36.72 12.60
CA SER A 41 -10.12 -38.14 12.46
C SER A 41 -11.36 -38.52 13.25
N LEU A 42 -12.16 -39.44 12.70
CA LEU A 42 -13.30 -40.05 13.38
C LEU A 42 -12.86 -41.12 14.40
N ARG A 43 -11.58 -41.52 14.39
CA ARG A 43 -11.04 -42.52 15.32
C ARG A 43 -10.97 -41.95 16.73
N LEU A 44 -11.50 -42.68 17.69
CA LEU A 44 -11.59 -42.24 19.09
C LEU A 44 -10.20 -41.95 19.69
N GLU A 45 -9.18 -42.70 19.28
CA GLU A 45 -7.77 -42.54 19.68
C GLU A 45 -7.16 -41.18 19.28
N CYS A 46 -7.69 -40.57 18.22
CA CYS A 46 -7.22 -39.28 17.73
C CYS A 46 -8.03 -38.10 18.30
N ARG A 47 -9.12 -38.38 19.03
CA ARG A 47 -9.98 -37.35 19.61
C ARG A 47 -9.28 -36.70 20.79
N GLY A 48 -9.06 -35.39 20.71
CA GLY A 48 -8.44 -34.61 21.79
C GLY A 48 -6.91 -34.63 21.80
N LEU A 49 -6.27 -35.14 20.73
CA LEU A 49 -4.83 -34.95 20.56
C LEU A 49 -4.51 -33.45 20.45
N PRO A 50 -3.42 -32.99 21.07
CA PRO A 50 -3.00 -31.60 20.92
C PRO A 50 -2.60 -31.32 19.47
N PRO A 51 -2.73 -30.07 19.01
CA PRO A 51 -2.24 -29.70 17.70
C PRO A 51 -0.73 -29.91 17.61
N ASN A 52 -0.27 -30.30 16.42
CA ASN A 52 1.15 -30.26 16.12
C ASN A 52 1.52 -28.82 15.75
N GLN A 53 2.59 -28.29 16.35
CA GLN A 53 3.04 -26.93 16.10
C GLN A 53 4.51 -26.94 15.72
N GLN A 54 4.80 -26.54 14.49
CA GLN A 54 6.14 -26.31 14.00
C GLN A 54 6.43 -24.81 14.01
N LYS A 55 7.42 -24.41 14.80
CA LYS A 55 7.94 -23.04 14.84
C LYS A 55 9.32 -23.02 14.23
N THR A 56 9.53 -22.14 13.25
CA THR A 56 10.81 -21.98 12.58
C THR A 56 11.18 -20.50 12.51
N SER A 57 12.46 -20.17 12.60
CA SER A 57 12.91 -18.81 12.34
C SER A 57 12.74 -18.47 10.86
N HIS A 58 12.74 -17.18 10.50
CA HIS A 58 12.69 -16.76 9.09
C HIS A 58 13.88 -17.30 8.27
N GLN A 59 15.05 -17.49 8.88
CA GLN A 59 16.23 -18.06 8.20
C GLN A 59 16.06 -19.56 7.98
N ASP A 60 15.58 -20.28 8.99
CA ASP A 60 15.38 -21.72 8.89
C ASP A 60 14.25 -22.07 7.91
N PHE A 61 13.19 -21.26 7.89
CA PHE A 61 12.10 -21.41 6.94
C PHE A 61 12.58 -21.36 5.47
N GLN A 62 13.57 -20.52 5.15
CA GLN A 62 14.12 -20.45 3.79
C GLN A 62 14.84 -21.73 3.37
N ASN A 63 15.40 -22.48 4.33
CA ASN A 63 16.11 -23.72 4.08
C ASN A 63 15.21 -24.97 4.19
N ASP A 64 14.10 -24.87 4.92
CA ASP A 64 13.16 -25.96 5.13
C ASP A 64 12.21 -26.14 3.93
N LYS A 65 12.65 -26.97 2.97
CA LYS A 65 11.84 -27.33 1.79
C LYS A 65 10.58 -28.11 2.14
N THR A 66 10.58 -28.85 3.25
CA THR A 66 9.42 -29.67 3.66
C THR A 66 8.29 -28.79 4.15
N LEU A 67 8.60 -27.82 5.01
CA LEU A 67 7.63 -26.85 5.50
C LEU A 67 7.13 -25.92 4.40
N GLN A 68 8.00 -25.48 3.48
CA GLN A 68 7.58 -24.71 2.30
C GLN A 68 6.62 -25.51 1.41
N TYR A 69 6.93 -26.79 1.18
CA TYR A 69 6.05 -27.67 0.40
C TYR A 69 4.68 -27.80 1.07
N GLU A 70 4.62 -28.01 2.39
CA GLU A 70 3.37 -28.12 3.13
C GLU A 70 2.53 -26.84 3.06
N VAL A 71 3.15 -25.67 3.27
CA VAL A 71 2.48 -24.36 3.13
C VAL A 71 1.95 -24.16 1.72
N GLY A 72 2.76 -24.48 0.69
CA GLY A 72 2.36 -24.37 -0.71
C GLY A 72 1.23 -25.35 -1.08
N ALA A 73 1.26 -26.57 -0.55
CA ALA A 73 0.24 -27.58 -0.80
C ALA A 73 -1.11 -27.24 -0.15
N VAL A 74 -1.10 -26.65 1.04
CA VAL A 74 -2.33 -26.32 1.79
C VAL A 74 -2.90 -24.96 1.38
N PHE A 75 -2.06 -23.92 1.29
CA PHE A 75 -2.52 -22.53 1.07
C PHE A 75 -2.29 -22.04 -0.36
N GLY A 76 -1.57 -22.80 -1.18
CA GLY A 76 -1.26 -22.45 -2.56
C GLY A 76 0.04 -21.64 -2.72
N GLN A 77 0.55 -21.62 -3.95
CA GLN A 77 1.85 -21.03 -4.27
C GLN A 77 1.93 -19.53 -3.94
N ARG A 78 0.83 -18.77 -4.15
CA ARG A 78 0.81 -17.33 -3.86
C ARG A 78 1.08 -17.02 -2.39
N ILE A 79 0.57 -17.85 -1.48
CA ILE A 79 0.78 -17.68 -0.04
C ILE A 79 2.19 -18.10 0.35
N LEU A 80 2.74 -19.13 -0.28
CA LEU A 80 4.13 -19.52 -0.09
C LEU A 80 5.09 -18.41 -0.51
N ASP A 81 4.91 -17.84 -1.71
CA ASP A 81 5.72 -16.74 -2.23
C ASP A 81 5.62 -15.50 -1.32
N TYR A 82 4.41 -15.21 -0.83
CA TYR A 82 4.17 -14.12 0.12
C TYR A 82 4.88 -14.37 1.46
N THR A 83 4.80 -15.60 1.99
CA THR A 83 5.49 -16.01 3.22
C THR A 83 7.00 -15.89 3.08
N ALA A 84 7.56 -16.30 1.94
CA ALA A 84 8.99 -16.15 1.64
C ALA A 84 9.40 -14.68 1.54
N ALA A 85 8.58 -13.82 0.93
CA ALA A 85 8.83 -12.39 0.86
C ALA A 85 8.86 -11.75 2.27
N LEU A 86 7.93 -12.14 3.14
CA LEU A 86 7.92 -11.69 4.54
C LEU A 86 9.16 -12.14 5.29
N CYS A 87 9.62 -13.38 5.10
CA CYS A 87 10.87 -13.90 5.70
C CYS A 87 12.13 -13.18 5.19
N GLN A 88 12.08 -12.57 4.00
CA GLN A 88 13.15 -11.74 3.45
C GLN A 88 13.09 -10.28 3.94
N GLY A 89 12.13 -9.94 4.80
CA GLY A 89 11.94 -8.57 5.29
C GLY A 89 11.17 -7.65 4.35
N LYS A 90 10.52 -8.19 3.30
CA LYS A 90 9.66 -7.42 2.40
C LYS A 90 8.27 -7.34 3.01
N PHE A 91 8.02 -6.28 3.76
CA PHE A 91 6.74 -6.05 4.43
C PHE A 91 5.89 -5.01 3.69
N ASP A 92 4.59 -5.25 3.63
CA ASP A 92 3.61 -4.26 3.15
C ASP A 92 3.37 -3.19 4.22
N TYR A 93 4.25 -2.20 4.28
CA TYR A 93 4.13 -1.10 5.25
C TYR A 93 2.89 -0.24 5.00
N LEU A 94 2.52 -0.04 3.73
CA LEU A 94 1.42 0.83 3.33
C LEU A 94 0.07 0.32 3.88
N GLU A 95 -0.18 -0.99 3.81
CA GLU A 95 -1.41 -1.59 4.33
C GLU A 95 -1.47 -1.65 5.87
N ARG A 96 -0.39 -1.30 6.57
CA ARG A 96 -0.30 -1.33 8.05
C ARG A 96 -0.26 0.05 8.69
N LEU A 97 -0.15 1.11 7.89
CA LEU A 97 -0.22 2.48 8.39
C LEU A 97 -1.59 2.75 9.04
N PRO A 98 -1.71 3.61 10.06
CA PRO A 98 -2.98 4.10 10.56
C PRO A 98 -3.81 4.82 9.49
N ASP A 99 -5.14 4.77 9.60
CA ASP A 99 -6.06 5.39 8.63
C ASP A 99 -5.77 6.90 8.45
N ASP A 100 -5.48 7.63 9.53
CA ASP A 100 -5.22 9.08 9.47
C ASP A 100 -3.98 9.42 8.62
N ILE A 101 -2.91 8.65 8.74
CA ILE A 101 -1.69 8.82 7.94
C ILE A 101 -1.97 8.44 6.50
N MET A 102 -2.72 7.36 6.29
CA MET A 102 -3.09 6.91 4.95
C MET A 102 -3.96 7.96 4.22
N LEU A 103 -4.95 8.53 4.89
CA LEU A 103 -5.78 9.62 4.37
C LEU A 103 -4.93 10.83 4.00
N ARG A 104 -3.90 11.15 4.79
CA ARG A 104 -2.97 12.24 4.47
C ARG A 104 -2.12 11.95 3.23
N ILE A 105 -1.68 10.70 3.04
CA ILE A 105 -0.99 10.28 1.81
C ILE A 105 -1.93 10.39 0.61
N MET A 106 -3.16 9.90 0.74
CA MET A 106 -4.22 10.01 -0.29
C MET A 106 -4.54 11.47 -0.63
N TYR A 107 -4.46 12.36 0.36
CA TYR A 107 -4.67 13.79 0.13
C TYR A 107 -3.60 14.40 -0.78
N CYS A 108 -2.34 13.97 -0.65
CA CYS A 108 -1.22 14.44 -1.47
C CYS A 108 -1.26 13.97 -2.94
N LEU A 109 -2.02 12.92 -3.24
CA LEU A 109 -2.16 12.34 -4.58
C LEU A 109 -3.24 13.04 -5.39
N GLU A 110 -3.18 13.01 -6.72
CA GLU A 110 -4.30 13.48 -7.55
C GLU A 110 -5.54 12.60 -7.33
N LEU A 111 -6.74 13.14 -7.58
CA LEU A 111 -7.98 12.38 -7.38
C LEU A 111 -8.02 11.14 -8.30
N LYS A 112 -7.47 11.25 -9.51
CA LYS A 112 -7.33 10.14 -10.46
C LYS A 112 -6.44 9.03 -9.90
N ASP A 113 -5.26 9.38 -9.40
CA ASP A 113 -4.33 8.42 -8.81
C ASP A 113 -4.89 7.80 -7.53
N THR A 114 -5.63 8.58 -6.75
CA THR A 114 -6.32 8.08 -5.56
C THR A 114 -7.40 7.06 -5.93
N ALA A 115 -8.12 7.27 -7.04
CA ALA A 115 -9.10 6.31 -7.56
C ALA A 115 -8.44 5.04 -8.09
N LEU A 116 -7.23 5.11 -8.66
CA LEU A 116 -6.43 3.93 -9.00
C LEU A 116 -5.97 3.19 -7.73
N LEU A 117 -5.51 3.92 -6.72
CA LEU A 117 -5.11 3.35 -5.44
C LEU A 117 -6.28 2.67 -4.73
N ALA A 118 -7.49 3.21 -4.82
CA ALA A 118 -8.70 2.60 -4.27
C ALA A 118 -9.03 1.23 -4.91
N GLN A 119 -8.49 0.91 -6.08
CA GLN A 119 -8.72 -0.37 -6.76
C GLN A 119 -7.73 -1.46 -6.32
N THR A 120 -6.61 -1.10 -5.68
CA THR A 120 -5.57 -2.07 -5.31
C THR A 120 -5.89 -2.84 -4.03
N SER A 121 -6.59 -2.22 -3.07
CA SER A 121 -6.93 -2.83 -1.79
C SER A 121 -8.32 -2.45 -1.33
N ARG A 122 -9.03 -3.40 -0.69
CA ARG A 122 -10.34 -3.15 -0.09
C ARG A 122 -10.28 -2.04 0.95
N ARG A 123 -9.17 -1.95 1.69
CA ARG A 123 -8.97 -0.93 2.72
C ARG A 123 -8.93 0.48 2.10
N PHE A 124 -8.17 0.66 1.01
CA PHE A 124 -8.13 1.94 0.30
C PHE A 124 -9.47 2.28 -0.33
N LYS A 125 -10.21 1.28 -0.85
CA LYS A 125 -11.57 1.49 -1.33
C LYS A 125 -12.50 2.03 -0.24
N THR A 126 -12.41 1.49 0.97
CA THR A 126 -13.20 1.96 2.12
C THR A 126 -12.83 3.38 2.52
N LEU A 127 -11.53 3.69 2.60
CA LEU A 127 -11.06 5.05 2.90
C LEU A 127 -11.48 6.07 1.84
N PHE A 128 -11.35 5.70 0.56
CA PHE A 128 -11.79 6.53 -0.56
C PHE A 128 -13.31 6.73 -0.60
N SER A 129 -14.07 5.78 -0.06
CA SER A 129 -15.53 5.90 0.03
C SER A 129 -15.99 6.61 1.30
N SER A 130 -15.07 6.98 2.20
CA SER A 130 -15.39 7.65 3.46
C SER A 130 -15.79 9.11 3.21
N GLU A 131 -16.86 9.55 3.88
CA GLU A 131 -17.29 10.96 3.87
C GLU A 131 -16.18 11.90 4.35
N LYS A 132 -15.33 11.48 5.30
CA LYS A 132 -14.19 12.27 5.80
C LYS A 132 -13.20 12.65 4.70
N PHE A 133 -12.96 11.73 3.76
CA PHE A 133 -12.05 11.97 2.64
C PHE A 133 -12.65 13.00 1.67
N TRP A 134 -13.94 12.87 1.36
CA TRP A 134 -14.64 13.77 0.44
C TRP A 134 -14.89 15.15 1.04
N GLU A 135 -15.23 15.22 2.33
CA GLU A 135 -15.32 16.47 3.08
C GLU A 135 -14.03 17.27 2.95
N GLN A 136 -12.90 16.64 3.29
CA GLN A 136 -11.61 17.30 3.19
C GLN A 136 -11.27 17.67 1.74
N THR A 137 -11.66 16.85 0.76
CA THR A 137 -11.43 17.16 -0.66
C THR A 137 -12.23 18.39 -1.10
N VAL A 138 -13.51 18.47 -0.74
CA VAL A 138 -14.41 19.59 -1.09
C VAL A 138 -14.00 20.88 -0.37
N ARG A 139 -13.64 20.81 0.92
CA ARG A 139 -13.17 21.98 1.69
C ARG A 139 -11.91 22.63 1.10
N ASN A 140 -11.08 21.84 0.42
CA ASN A 140 -9.85 22.32 -0.22
C ASN A 140 -10.05 22.75 -1.69
N CYS A 141 -11.25 22.58 -2.25
CA CYS A 141 -11.57 23.11 -3.57
C CYS A 141 -11.77 24.62 -3.53
N THR A 142 -11.30 25.32 -4.57
CA THR A 142 -11.60 26.74 -4.77
C THR A 142 -13.10 26.93 -5.00
N GLY A 143 -13.76 27.79 -4.21
CA GLY A 143 -15.20 28.04 -4.32
C GLY A 143 -16.07 27.37 -3.26
N PHE A 144 -15.46 26.80 -2.21
CA PHE A 144 -16.20 26.36 -1.02
C PHE A 144 -16.96 27.52 -0.34
N ASN A 145 -18.26 27.32 -0.05
CA ASN A 145 -19.13 28.28 0.64
C ASN A 145 -20.06 27.54 1.62
N ARG A 146 -20.71 28.26 2.55
CA ARG A 146 -21.67 27.69 3.53
C ARG A 146 -22.83 26.95 2.88
N ASP A 147 -23.34 27.45 1.76
CA ASP A 147 -24.43 26.77 1.03
C ASP A 147 -24.00 25.37 0.56
N ILE A 148 -22.73 25.19 0.20
CA ILE A 148 -22.17 23.90 -0.23
C ILE A 148 -22.02 22.96 0.97
N GLU A 149 -21.72 23.49 2.15
CA GLU A 149 -21.65 22.73 3.41
C GLU A 149 -23.03 22.24 3.84
N ASP A 150 -24.07 23.08 3.72
CA ASP A 150 -25.46 22.69 3.99
C ASP A 150 -25.95 21.62 3.00
N ILE A 151 -25.64 21.81 1.72
CA ILE A 151 -25.94 20.84 0.67
C ILE A 151 -25.21 19.52 0.91
N ALA A 152 -23.91 19.54 1.24
CA ALA A 152 -23.13 18.35 1.53
C ALA A 152 -23.62 17.61 2.77
N SER A 153 -24.05 18.33 3.79
CA SER A 153 -24.65 17.75 4.99
C SER A 153 -25.96 17.02 4.68
N ALA A 154 -26.72 17.47 3.68
CA ALA A 154 -27.97 16.84 3.26
C ALA A 154 -27.79 15.70 2.24
N MET A 155 -26.86 15.83 1.28
CA MET A 155 -26.73 14.90 0.14
C MET A 155 -25.50 13.97 0.19
N GLY A 156 -24.59 14.20 1.13
CA GLY A 156 -23.28 13.54 1.24
C GLY A 156 -22.19 14.24 0.44
N TRP A 157 -20.98 14.34 1.03
CA TRP A 157 -19.84 15.07 0.49
C TRP A 157 -19.37 14.54 -0.85
N LYS A 158 -19.39 13.22 -1.02
CA LYS A 158 -19.03 12.58 -2.30
C LYS A 158 -19.98 13.00 -3.42
N SER A 159 -21.29 13.00 -3.14
CA SER A 159 -22.31 13.38 -4.12
C SER A 159 -22.17 14.84 -4.50
N THR A 160 -21.97 15.73 -3.53
CA THR A 160 -21.72 17.17 -3.75
C THR A 160 -20.50 17.40 -4.62
N PHE A 161 -19.40 16.67 -4.38
CA PHE A 161 -18.22 16.76 -5.24
C PHE A 161 -18.55 16.39 -6.69
N LEU A 162 -19.26 15.28 -6.90
CA LEU A 162 -19.60 14.80 -8.24
C LEU A 162 -20.55 15.76 -8.98
N THR A 163 -21.44 16.45 -8.28
CA THR A 163 -22.39 17.38 -8.91
C THR A 163 -21.80 18.76 -9.18
N PHE A 164 -20.99 19.30 -8.27
CA PHE A 164 -20.52 20.69 -8.35
C PHE A 164 -19.07 20.85 -8.79
N PHE A 165 -18.22 19.83 -8.58
CA PHE A 165 -16.76 19.95 -8.73
C PHE A 165 -16.13 18.93 -9.71
N HIS A 166 -16.91 18.05 -10.33
CA HIS A 166 -16.40 17.00 -11.23
C HIS A 166 -15.65 17.52 -12.47
N ASN A 167 -15.94 18.75 -12.92
CA ASN A 167 -15.24 19.39 -14.05
C ASN A 167 -14.08 20.31 -13.63
N SER A 168 -13.86 20.48 -12.34
CA SER A 168 -12.86 21.40 -11.81
C SER A 168 -11.50 20.70 -11.74
N ASN A 169 -10.61 20.97 -12.70
CA ASN A 169 -9.16 20.66 -12.59
C ASN A 169 -8.47 21.40 -11.42
N VAL A 170 -9.24 22.00 -10.50
CA VAL A 170 -8.81 23.04 -9.56
C VAL A 170 -8.76 22.53 -8.12
N CYS A 171 -9.30 21.34 -7.83
CA CYS A 171 -9.33 20.84 -6.46
C CYS A 171 -7.97 20.39 -5.90
N LYS A 172 -6.88 20.37 -6.70
CA LYS A 172 -5.52 20.09 -6.19
C LYS A 172 -4.43 20.84 -6.98
N THR A 173 -4.21 22.11 -6.65
CA THR A 173 -2.85 22.68 -6.80
C THR A 173 -2.15 22.46 -5.47
N SER A 174 -1.30 21.44 -5.37
CA SER A 174 -0.50 21.19 -4.17
C SER A 174 0.40 22.40 -3.89
N ALA A 175 -0.06 23.32 -3.02
CA ALA A 175 0.88 24.01 -2.15
C ALA A 175 1.44 22.93 -1.23
N VAL A 176 2.65 22.47 -1.51
CA VAL A 176 3.44 21.66 -0.59
C VAL A 176 3.61 22.49 0.67
N VAL A 177 2.70 22.33 1.64
CA VAL A 177 2.91 22.81 2.99
C VAL A 177 4.04 21.94 3.53
N LEU A 178 5.27 22.43 3.39
CA LEU A 178 6.43 21.94 4.10
C LEU A 178 6.10 22.04 5.59
N VAL A 179 5.61 20.95 6.17
CA VAL A 179 5.57 20.79 7.61
C VAL A 179 7.03 20.63 8.04
N THR A 180 7.68 21.77 8.25
CA THR A 180 8.94 21.82 8.96
C THR A 180 8.67 21.32 10.36
N ILE A 181 9.16 20.11 10.64
CA ILE A 181 9.25 19.61 12.01
C ILE A 181 10.31 20.49 12.70
N SER A 182 9.82 21.58 13.30
CA SER A 182 10.63 22.51 14.06
C SER A 182 11.18 21.79 15.29
N ARG A 183 12.49 21.51 15.29
CA ARG A 183 13.25 21.24 16.52
C ARG A 183 13.43 22.57 17.26
N PRO A 184 13.21 22.64 18.58
CA PRO A 184 13.38 23.88 19.30
C PRO A 184 14.87 24.11 19.53
N LYS A 185 15.41 25.25 19.05
CA LYS A 185 16.50 25.98 19.70
C LYS A 185 16.66 27.38 19.10
N ARG A 186 16.19 28.36 19.89
CA ARG A 186 16.78 29.67 20.19
C ARG A 186 17.18 30.60 19.01
N LEU A 187 16.36 31.65 18.86
CA LEU A 187 16.63 33.06 18.51
C LEU A 187 17.81 33.37 17.55
N GLN A 188 17.49 34.01 16.43
CA GLN A 188 17.88 35.41 16.11
C GLN A 188 17.03 35.90 14.93
N LEU A 189 16.54 37.14 15.02
CA LEU A 189 15.73 37.85 14.02
C LEU A 189 16.63 38.40 12.91
N THR A 190 16.32 38.09 11.64
CA THR A 190 16.69 38.98 10.53
C THR A 190 15.61 38.95 9.45
N TYR A 191 15.12 40.15 9.15
CA TYR A 191 14.08 40.48 8.18
C TYR A 191 14.74 40.75 6.82
N SER A 192 14.33 40.04 5.76
CA SER A 192 14.63 40.48 4.38
C SER A 192 13.76 39.77 3.34
N GLY A 193 12.86 40.54 2.72
CA GLY A 193 12.63 40.55 1.27
C GLY A 193 11.74 39.46 0.66
N LEU A 194 10.53 39.85 0.28
CA LEU A 194 9.73 39.21 -0.77
C LEU A 194 10.58 39.01 -2.04
N LYS A 195 10.39 37.88 -2.74
CA LYS A 195 10.41 37.81 -4.20
C LYS A 195 9.64 36.58 -4.69
N ALA A 196 8.61 36.85 -5.50
CA ALA A 196 7.84 35.87 -6.25
C ALA A 196 8.70 35.29 -7.38
N CYS A 197 8.66 33.97 -7.58
CA CYS A 197 9.22 33.30 -8.75
C CYS A 197 8.08 32.78 -9.64
N THR A 198 7.77 33.54 -10.69
CA THR A 198 7.10 33.05 -11.90
C THR A 198 8.14 32.31 -12.75
N TYR A 199 7.90 31.04 -13.07
CA TYR A 199 8.73 30.30 -14.03
C TYR A 199 8.19 30.49 -15.45
N THR A 200 8.88 31.29 -16.25
CA THR A 200 8.80 31.33 -17.71
C THR A 200 9.58 30.14 -18.30
N CYS A 201 8.91 29.34 -19.12
CA CYS A 201 9.52 28.26 -19.89
C CYS A 201 10.28 28.85 -21.08
N VAL A 202 11.61 28.74 -21.06
CA VAL A 202 12.47 29.10 -22.19
C VAL A 202 12.84 27.81 -22.92
N ARG A 203 12.38 27.68 -24.18
CA ARG A 203 12.90 26.70 -25.14
C ARG A 203 14.25 27.21 -25.66
N THR A 204 15.28 26.39 -25.55
CA THR A 204 16.53 26.55 -26.31
C THR A 204 16.84 25.26 -27.05
N SER A 205 16.78 25.36 -28.38
CA SER A 205 17.51 24.55 -29.35
C SER A 205 19.02 24.67 -29.09
N ASP A 206 19.79 23.58 -29.13
CA ASP A 206 20.74 23.30 -30.22
C ASP A 206 21.63 22.07 -29.99
N THR A 207 21.75 21.30 -31.07
CA THR A 207 22.89 20.55 -31.64
C THR A 207 24.03 19.96 -30.77
N ALA A 208 24.34 18.67 -30.99
CA ALA A 208 25.71 18.15 -30.96
C ALA A 208 25.86 16.94 -31.91
N VAL A 209 27.04 16.84 -32.53
CA VAL A 209 27.45 16.04 -33.71
C VAL A 209 28.56 15.06 -33.32
N LEU A 210 28.77 14.01 -34.17
CA LEU A 210 29.96 13.14 -34.41
C LEU A 210 29.86 11.66 -33.92
N PRO A 211 30.61 10.70 -34.53
CA PRO A 211 30.90 10.50 -35.97
C PRO A 211 30.97 9.02 -36.48
N THR A 212 30.91 8.88 -37.81
CA THR A 212 31.60 7.93 -38.73
C THR A 212 31.44 6.40 -38.66
N SER A 213 31.02 5.88 -39.83
CA SER A 213 30.81 4.53 -40.43
C SER A 213 32.05 3.60 -40.54
N PRO A 214 32.05 2.47 -41.31
CA PRO A 214 30.98 1.76 -42.06
C PRO A 214 30.95 0.21 -41.83
N GLU A 215 29.93 -0.49 -42.35
CA GLU A 215 30.06 -1.58 -43.34
C GLU A 215 28.86 -2.55 -43.45
N THR A 216 28.42 -2.69 -44.71
CA THR A 216 27.95 -3.90 -45.42
C THR A 216 26.55 -4.48 -45.15
N CYS A 217 25.73 -4.33 -46.20
CA CYS A 217 24.45 -4.99 -46.45
C CYS A 217 24.69 -6.27 -47.26
N THR A 218 24.16 -7.41 -46.81
CA THR A 218 23.88 -8.58 -47.67
C THR A 218 22.61 -9.30 -47.23
N SER A 219 21.88 -9.73 -48.25
CA SER A 219 20.58 -10.40 -48.31
C SER A 219 20.49 -11.76 -47.61
N LYS A 220 19.29 -12.11 -47.11
CA LYS A 220 18.46 -13.25 -47.59
C LYS A 220 17.17 -13.39 -46.77
N LEU A 221 16.05 -13.35 -47.49
CA LEU A 221 14.76 -13.90 -47.09
C LEU A 221 14.83 -15.43 -47.20
N GLN A 222 14.20 -16.12 -46.27
CA GLN A 222 13.86 -17.53 -46.32
C GLN A 222 12.37 -17.68 -46.04
#